data_AF-A0A1E5IXF2-F1
#
_entry.id   AF-A0A1E5IXF2-F1
#
_cell.length_a   1.000
_cell.length_b   1.000
_cell.length_c   1.000
_cell.angle_alpha   90.00
_cell.angle_beta   90.00
_cell.angle_gamma   90.00
#
_symmetry.space_group_name_H-M   'P 1'
#
loop_
_entity.id
_entity.type
_entity.pdbx_description
1 polymer ?
#
loop_
_entity_poly.entity_id
_entity_poly.type
_entity_poly.pdbx_seq_one_letter_code
_entity_poly.pdbx_strand_id
1 'polypeptide(L)'
;MRHFLRALKWISLTLVAIPLTFYIILVLVNLHDQPPSERVQRNLAQIAESERTLAQNLNNNGYIFSLGFNVVKDISPMEEGLKHLEQLQSLSPMERGNTVTAVGVELLQFPLSDCLKQEDFLLACEAQLAQNDNLETLLADNLWLIERYQQLLSTGNWHDRTPYNVYAYHIPFRKILIAQKLYLLNIYHQGDKLQADQILQLLNTDMLFWQTVSSNTYQLITKMSSAYAIESTMQLGELIVSKAAIRLNNPMTELPKSWQHPLPAAVTSFDNAKLGEWNYANGIYATLFNDESGKPLSVTEQVLTWLISPLVKPQDMANRYALMLQNQVNMDHCQAGLSLDTVAFFAYNPLGKMMLCSGIPSLAPYQQRIEKLEALRLSLLGRLEGKMAVTPEVIATK
;
A
#
# COMPACT_ATOMS: atom_id res chain seq x y z
N MET A 1 32.50 -26.77 56.23
CA MET A 1 31.95 -27.51 55.08
C MET A 1 30.43 -27.76 55.15
N ARG A 2 29.88 -28.35 56.22
CA ARG A 2 28.43 -28.66 56.34
C ARG A 2 27.50 -27.42 56.29
N HIS A 3 27.88 -26.32 56.94
CA HIS A 3 27.12 -25.06 56.90
C HIS A 3 27.14 -24.40 55.51
N PHE A 4 28.28 -24.48 54.81
CA PHE A 4 28.43 -23.96 53.45
C PHE A 4 27.55 -24.72 52.44
N LEU A 5 27.55 -26.06 52.48
CA LEU A 5 26.67 -26.88 51.63
C LEU A 5 25.18 -26.64 51.91
N ARG A 6 24.81 -26.39 53.18
CA ARG A 6 23.43 -26.04 53.55
C ARG A 6 23.03 -24.67 53.02
N ALA A 7 23.91 -23.68 53.12
CA ALA A 7 23.69 -22.34 52.56
C ALA A 7 23.56 -22.41 51.03
N LEU A 8 24.47 -23.12 50.35
CA LEU A 8 24.42 -23.30 48.90
C LEU A 8 23.11 -23.96 48.45
N LYS A 9 22.66 -25.01 49.16
CA LYS A 9 21.35 -25.65 48.89
C LYS A 9 20.18 -24.66 48.95
N TRP A 10 20.13 -23.81 49.97
CA TRP A 10 19.04 -22.83 50.10
C TRP A 10 19.14 -21.73 49.06
N ILE A 11 20.34 -21.25 48.75
CA ILE A 11 20.55 -20.26 47.68
C ILE A 11 20.09 -20.84 46.34
N SER A 12 20.52 -22.05 45.98
CA SER A 12 20.09 -22.71 44.74
C SER A 12 18.59 -22.97 44.70
N LEU A 13 17.99 -23.39 45.81
CA LEU A 13 16.54 -23.60 45.90
C LEU A 13 15.79 -22.28 45.68
N THR A 14 16.19 -21.20 46.34
CA THR A 14 15.57 -19.88 46.20
C THR A 14 15.72 -19.33 44.79
N LEU A 15 16.87 -19.52 44.15
CA LEU A 15 17.16 -19.08 42.78
C LEU A 15 16.21 -19.74 41.76
N VAL A 16 15.75 -20.97 42.02
CA VAL A 16 14.81 -21.70 41.14
C VAL A 16 13.36 -21.45 41.56
N ALA A 17 13.06 -21.47 42.86
CA ALA A 17 11.70 -21.36 43.36
C ALA A 17 11.07 -19.99 43.08
N ILE A 18 11.85 -18.91 43.16
CA ILE A 18 11.34 -17.56 42.90
C ILE A 18 10.88 -17.40 41.44
N PRO A 19 11.72 -17.64 40.40
CA PRO A 19 11.28 -17.56 39.01
C PRO A 19 10.12 -18.51 38.68
N LEU A 20 10.14 -19.72 39.24
CA LEU A 20 9.07 -20.70 39.03
C LEU A 20 7.74 -20.19 39.61
N THR A 21 7.77 -19.61 40.81
CA THR A 21 6.58 -19.01 41.43
C THR A 21 6.06 -17.84 40.61
N PHE A 22 6.94 -16.95 40.15
CA PHE A 22 6.55 -15.84 39.27
C PHE A 22 5.96 -16.34 37.95
N TYR A 23 6.55 -17.35 37.33
CA TYR A 23 6.01 -17.96 36.12
C TYR A 23 4.61 -18.53 36.36
N ILE A 24 4.40 -19.28 37.45
CA ILE A 24 3.07 -19.81 37.81
C ILE A 24 2.06 -18.67 37.99
N ILE A 25 2.44 -17.59 38.68
CA ILE A 25 1.58 -16.40 38.84
C ILE A 25 1.21 -15.81 37.47
N LEU A 26 2.19 -15.66 36.57
CA LEU A 26 1.93 -15.17 35.21
C LEU A 26 0.98 -16.10 34.46
N VAL A 27 1.17 -17.42 34.52
CA VAL A 27 0.25 -18.39 33.91
C VAL A 27 -1.16 -18.23 34.48
N LEU A 28 -1.32 -18.08 35.79
CA LEU A 28 -2.61 -17.89 36.45
C LEU A 28 -3.31 -16.59 36.00
N VAL A 29 -2.57 -15.47 35.92
CA VAL A 29 -3.08 -14.19 35.42
C VAL A 29 -3.50 -14.29 33.95
N ASN A 30 -2.86 -15.18 33.20
CA ASN A 30 -3.04 -15.36 31.77
C ASN A 30 -3.79 -16.66 31.42
N LEU A 31 -4.67 -17.17 32.30
CA LEU A 31 -5.45 -18.37 31.99
C LEU A 31 -6.46 -18.17 30.85
N HIS A 32 -7.02 -16.97 30.76
CA HIS A 32 -8.03 -16.62 29.77
C HIS A 32 -7.60 -15.41 28.96
N ASP A 33 -7.95 -15.42 27.68
CA ASP A 33 -7.86 -14.23 26.85
C ASP A 33 -9.12 -13.37 27.01
N GLN A 34 -9.02 -12.12 26.60
CA GLN A 34 -10.14 -11.21 26.51
C GLN A 34 -11.05 -11.59 25.33
N PRO A 35 -12.35 -11.24 25.38
CA PRO A 35 -13.20 -11.37 24.21
C PRO A 35 -12.81 -10.36 23.10
N PRO A 36 -13.22 -10.62 21.85
CA PRO A 36 -13.09 -9.65 20.77
C PRO A 36 -13.83 -8.36 21.10
N SER A 37 -13.12 -7.22 21.04
CA SER A 37 -13.73 -5.90 21.16
C SER A 37 -14.70 -5.61 20.01
N GLU A 38 -15.63 -4.67 20.21
CA GLU A 38 -16.55 -4.22 19.15
C GLU A 38 -15.81 -3.76 17.88
N ARG A 39 -14.61 -3.19 18.03
CA ARG A 39 -13.79 -2.79 16.87
C ARG A 39 -13.28 -4.00 16.10
N VAL A 40 -12.76 -5.01 16.79
CA VAL A 40 -12.32 -6.26 16.15
C VAL A 40 -13.48 -6.93 15.42
N GLN A 41 -14.67 -6.98 16.03
CA GLN A 41 -15.85 -7.54 15.37
C GLN A 41 -16.23 -6.77 14.09
N ARG A 42 -16.20 -5.43 14.13
CA ARG A 42 -16.42 -4.59 12.95
C ARG A 42 -15.36 -4.81 11.87
N ASN A 43 -14.10 -4.87 12.26
CA ASN A 43 -12.98 -5.13 11.34
C ASN A 43 -13.17 -6.46 10.61
N LEU A 44 -13.48 -7.54 11.34
CA LEU A 44 -13.76 -8.86 10.75
C LEU A 44 -14.93 -8.83 9.78
N ALA A 45 -16.02 -8.12 10.13
CA ALA A 45 -17.18 -7.98 9.25
C ALA A 45 -16.84 -7.21 7.96
N GLN A 46 -16.06 -6.13 8.06
CA GLN A 46 -15.62 -5.34 6.90
C GLN A 46 -14.67 -6.14 5.99
N ILE A 47 -13.76 -6.92 6.56
CA ILE A 47 -12.90 -7.84 5.81
C ILE A 47 -13.74 -8.87 5.06
N ALA A 48 -14.69 -9.52 5.73
CA ALA A 48 -15.55 -10.51 5.11
C ALA A 48 -16.37 -9.92 3.94
N GLU A 49 -16.85 -8.67 4.07
CA GLU A 49 -17.54 -7.96 3.00
C GLU A 49 -16.60 -7.62 1.83
N SER A 50 -15.37 -7.20 2.12
CA SER A 50 -14.37 -6.92 1.09
C SER A 50 -14.02 -8.17 0.28
N GLU A 51 -13.78 -9.29 0.94
CA GLU A 51 -13.49 -10.57 0.27
C GLU A 51 -14.67 -11.05 -0.58
N ARG A 52 -15.91 -10.87 -0.09
CA ARG A 52 -17.12 -11.16 -0.87
C ARG A 52 -17.21 -10.29 -2.12
N THR A 53 -16.94 -8.99 -1.98
CA THR A 53 -16.97 -8.04 -3.10
C THR A 53 -15.91 -8.39 -4.16
N LEU A 54 -14.70 -8.76 -3.73
CA LEU A 54 -13.65 -9.26 -4.62
C LEU A 54 -14.12 -10.50 -5.38
N ALA A 55 -14.68 -11.49 -4.69
CA ALA A 55 -15.17 -12.74 -5.28
C ALA A 55 -16.32 -12.53 -6.30
N GLN A 56 -17.14 -11.49 -6.12
CA GLN A 56 -18.22 -11.15 -7.06
C GLN A 56 -17.73 -10.44 -8.33
N ASN A 57 -16.52 -9.87 -8.30
CA ASN A 57 -16.00 -9.01 -9.38
C ASN A 57 -14.75 -9.60 -10.06
N LEU A 58 -14.52 -10.91 -9.98
CA LEU A 58 -13.28 -11.54 -10.45
C LEU A 58 -12.90 -11.20 -11.89
N ASN A 59 -13.88 -11.11 -12.80
CA ASN A 59 -13.65 -10.87 -14.22
C ASN A 59 -13.60 -9.39 -14.61
N ASN A 60 -13.84 -8.47 -13.67
CA ASN A 60 -13.85 -7.03 -13.93
C ASN A 60 -13.32 -6.26 -12.71
N ASN A 61 -12.09 -6.58 -12.32
CA ASN A 61 -11.40 -5.96 -11.20
C ASN A 61 -9.95 -5.61 -11.56
N GLY A 62 -9.61 -4.33 -11.43
CA GLY A 62 -8.27 -3.80 -11.72
C GLY A 62 -7.18 -4.38 -10.83
N TYR A 63 -7.50 -4.82 -9.60
CA TYR A 63 -6.55 -5.51 -8.73
C TYR A 63 -6.08 -6.82 -9.37
N ILE A 64 -7.02 -7.63 -9.86
CA ILE A 64 -6.72 -8.93 -10.49
C ILE A 64 -5.95 -8.71 -11.79
N PHE A 65 -6.41 -7.79 -12.64
CA PHE A 65 -5.67 -7.43 -13.85
C PHE A 65 -4.23 -6.98 -13.53
N SER A 66 -4.06 -6.23 -12.44
CA SER A 66 -2.75 -5.75 -11.99
C SER A 66 -1.83 -6.89 -11.53
N LEU A 67 -2.36 -7.94 -10.88
CA LEU A 67 -1.59 -9.13 -10.53
C LEU A 67 -0.96 -9.80 -11.75
N GLY A 68 -1.66 -9.83 -12.89
CA GLY A 68 -1.15 -10.40 -14.15
C GLY A 68 -0.48 -9.39 -15.09
N PHE A 69 -0.28 -8.13 -14.68
CA PHE A 69 0.17 -7.08 -15.61
C PHE A 69 1.54 -7.35 -16.26
N ASN A 70 2.42 -8.08 -15.57
CA ASN A 70 3.79 -8.32 -16.03
C ASN A 70 3.95 -9.46 -17.06
N VAL A 71 2.86 -10.10 -17.52
CA VAL A 71 2.95 -11.15 -18.55
C VAL A 71 3.50 -10.63 -19.89
N VAL A 72 3.91 -11.54 -20.77
CA VAL A 72 4.31 -11.20 -22.15
C VAL A 72 3.11 -10.67 -22.96
N LYS A 73 3.38 -10.04 -24.12
CA LYS A 73 2.40 -9.28 -24.91
C LYS A 73 1.10 -10.05 -25.20
N ASP A 74 1.21 -11.32 -25.57
CA ASP A 74 0.09 -12.11 -26.08
C ASP A 74 -0.67 -12.91 -25.01
N ILE A 75 -0.33 -12.73 -23.72
CA ILE A 75 -1.04 -13.36 -22.60
C ILE A 75 -1.98 -12.34 -21.97
N SER A 76 -3.21 -12.77 -21.67
CA SER A 76 -4.22 -11.99 -20.97
C SER A 76 -3.78 -11.70 -19.52
N PRO A 77 -3.62 -10.41 -19.13
CA PRO A 77 -3.31 -10.06 -17.74
C PRO A 77 -4.39 -10.49 -16.75
N MET A 78 -5.66 -10.52 -17.18
CA MET A 78 -6.76 -10.95 -16.31
C MET A 78 -6.66 -12.45 -16.00
N GLU A 79 -6.42 -13.29 -17.02
CA GLU A 79 -6.30 -14.74 -16.82
C GLU A 79 -5.11 -15.10 -15.93
N GLU A 80 -3.95 -14.46 -16.14
CA GLU A 80 -2.80 -14.69 -15.28
C GLU A 80 -3.02 -14.13 -13.86
N GLY A 81 -3.69 -12.98 -13.76
CA GLY A 81 -4.08 -12.38 -12.50
C GLY A 81 -4.94 -13.30 -11.64
N LEU A 82 -5.87 -14.04 -12.25
CA LEU A 82 -6.69 -15.04 -11.57
C LEU A 82 -5.86 -16.22 -11.05
N LYS A 83 -4.91 -16.73 -11.84
CA LYS A 83 -3.98 -17.78 -11.37
C LYS A 83 -3.14 -17.29 -10.20
N HIS A 84 -2.63 -16.06 -10.27
CA HIS A 84 -1.89 -15.44 -9.18
C HIS A 84 -2.77 -15.27 -7.93
N LEU A 85 -4.04 -14.88 -8.09
CA LEU A 85 -4.98 -14.77 -6.98
C LEU A 85 -5.24 -16.12 -6.31
N GLU A 86 -5.46 -17.19 -7.09
CA GLU A 86 -5.67 -18.55 -6.57
C GLU A 86 -4.45 -19.03 -5.77
N GLN A 87 -3.24 -18.85 -6.32
CA GLN A 87 -2.00 -19.16 -5.60
C GLN A 87 -1.89 -18.36 -4.30
N LEU A 88 -2.17 -17.06 -4.37
CA LEU A 88 -2.15 -16.15 -3.23
C LEU A 88 -3.15 -16.56 -2.12
N GLN A 89 -4.31 -17.10 -2.49
CA GLN A 89 -5.32 -17.60 -1.56
C GLN A 89 -4.91 -18.91 -0.88
N SER A 90 -4.04 -19.71 -1.50
CA SER A 90 -3.55 -20.96 -0.93
C SER A 90 -2.43 -20.79 0.10
N LEU A 91 -1.79 -19.60 0.15
CA LEU A 91 -0.62 -19.36 0.99
C LEU A 91 -0.98 -18.73 2.34
N SER A 92 -0.35 -19.21 3.42
CA SER A 92 -0.38 -18.51 4.72
C SER A 92 0.40 -17.19 4.66
N PRO A 93 0.19 -16.22 5.58
CA PRO A 93 0.86 -14.91 5.52
C PRO A 93 2.39 -14.94 5.43
N MET A 94 3.02 -15.97 6.01
CA MET A 94 4.48 -16.16 6.09
C MET A 94 4.98 -17.33 5.24
N GLU A 95 4.12 -18.00 4.48
CA GLU A 95 4.52 -19.13 3.65
C GLU A 95 5.32 -18.66 2.43
N ARG A 96 6.48 -19.28 2.20
CA ARG A 96 7.21 -19.07 0.95
C ARG A 96 6.59 -19.97 -0.12
N GLY A 97 5.80 -19.38 -1.00
CA GLY A 97 5.32 -20.08 -2.19
C GLY A 97 6.49 -20.53 -3.08
N ASN A 98 6.22 -21.50 -3.97
CA ASN A 98 7.11 -21.77 -5.09
C ASN A 98 7.16 -20.50 -5.95
N THR A 99 8.19 -19.68 -5.75
CA THR A 99 8.35 -18.44 -6.49
C THR A 99 8.52 -18.81 -7.96
N VAL A 100 7.45 -18.67 -8.74
CA VAL A 100 7.60 -18.49 -10.17
C VAL A 100 8.42 -17.23 -10.30
N THR A 101 9.69 -17.35 -10.70
CA THR A 101 10.52 -16.20 -11.05
C THR A 101 9.71 -15.38 -12.03
N ALA A 102 9.26 -14.20 -11.59
CA ALA A 102 8.69 -13.22 -12.48
C ALA A 102 9.66 -13.12 -13.65
N VAL A 103 9.20 -13.41 -14.87
CA VAL A 103 10.03 -13.22 -16.06
C VAL A 103 10.56 -11.80 -15.92
N GLY A 104 11.88 -11.69 -15.82
CA GLY A 104 12.56 -10.42 -15.58
C GLY A 104 12.35 -9.57 -16.81
N VAL A 105 11.24 -8.84 -16.85
CA VAL A 105 11.00 -7.89 -17.92
C VAL A 105 11.93 -6.72 -17.65
N GLU A 106 12.81 -6.48 -18.62
CA GLU A 106 13.73 -5.35 -18.58
C GLU A 106 12.94 -4.06 -18.34
N LEU A 107 13.38 -3.30 -17.34
CA LEU A 107 12.68 -2.12 -16.91
C LEU A 107 13.06 -0.97 -17.82
N LEU A 108 12.11 -0.57 -18.66
CA LEU A 108 12.24 0.59 -19.53
C LEU A 108 12.68 1.82 -18.72
N GLN A 109 13.75 2.47 -19.17
CA GLN A 109 14.14 3.77 -18.62
C GLN A 109 13.19 4.84 -19.16
N PHE A 110 12.44 5.48 -18.26
CA PHE A 110 11.50 6.51 -18.65
C PHE A 110 12.22 7.86 -18.85
N PRO A 111 12.13 8.49 -20.03
CA PRO A 111 13.00 9.61 -20.39
C PRO A 111 12.76 10.86 -19.57
N LEU A 112 11.56 11.09 -19.01
CA LEU A 112 11.26 12.31 -18.26
C LEU A 112 11.46 12.20 -16.74
N SER A 113 12.15 11.16 -16.27
CA SER A 113 12.27 10.91 -14.83
C SER A 113 12.98 12.03 -14.06
N ASP A 114 13.89 12.74 -14.72
CA ASP A 114 14.69 13.79 -14.07
C ASP A 114 14.08 15.18 -14.21
N CYS A 115 13.46 15.51 -15.35
CA CYS A 115 12.77 16.80 -15.50
C CYS A 115 11.56 16.91 -14.55
N LEU A 116 10.83 15.83 -14.30
CA LEU A 116 9.67 15.81 -13.39
C LEU A 116 10.02 16.10 -11.91
N LYS A 117 11.31 16.08 -11.55
CA LYS A 117 11.79 16.40 -10.20
C LYS A 117 12.18 17.87 -10.04
N GLN A 118 12.23 18.64 -11.12
CA GLN A 118 12.67 20.03 -11.10
C GLN A 118 11.54 20.95 -10.65
N GLU A 119 11.87 22.09 -10.05
CA GLU A 119 10.86 23.07 -9.61
C GLU A 119 10.11 23.69 -10.82
N ASP A 120 10.83 23.90 -11.92
CA ASP A 120 10.34 24.38 -13.21
C ASP A 120 10.07 23.24 -14.19
N PHE A 121 9.54 22.10 -13.69
CA PHE A 121 9.39 20.86 -14.45
C PHE A 121 8.74 21.02 -15.83
N LEU A 122 7.84 21.99 -16.03
CA LEU A 122 7.21 22.23 -17.32
C LEU A 122 8.23 22.63 -18.38
N LEU A 123 9.06 23.64 -18.10
CA LEU A 123 10.11 24.09 -19.02
C LEU A 123 11.16 23.00 -19.21
N ALA A 124 11.58 22.35 -18.12
CA ALA A 124 12.57 21.29 -18.16
C ALA A 124 12.10 20.08 -19.00
N CYS A 125 10.85 19.64 -18.81
CA CYS A 125 10.30 18.51 -19.55
C CYS A 125 9.98 18.87 -21.01
N GLU A 126 9.52 20.09 -21.30
CA GLU A 126 9.35 20.56 -22.68
C GLU A 126 10.69 20.58 -23.43
N ALA A 127 11.74 21.14 -22.82
CA ALA A 127 13.07 21.16 -23.40
C ALA A 127 13.61 19.74 -23.66
N GLN A 128 13.41 18.83 -22.70
CA GLN A 128 13.84 17.45 -22.84
C GLN A 128 13.04 16.69 -23.92
N LEU A 129 11.74 16.92 -24.03
CA LEU A 129 10.90 16.33 -25.08
C LEU A 129 11.25 16.87 -26.47
N ALA A 130 11.57 18.16 -26.59
CA ALA A 130 11.97 18.78 -27.85
C ALA A 130 13.33 18.23 -28.36
N GLN A 131 14.18 17.74 -27.46
CA GLN A 131 15.48 17.14 -27.79
C GLN A 131 15.41 15.61 -27.96
N ASN A 132 14.25 14.99 -27.76
CA ASN A 132 14.13 13.54 -27.77
C ASN A 132 13.69 13.01 -29.15
N ASP A 133 14.68 12.82 -30.03
CA ASP A 133 14.47 12.27 -31.37
C ASP A 133 13.93 10.82 -31.36
N ASN A 134 14.01 10.12 -30.23
CA ASN A 134 13.59 8.72 -30.09
C ASN A 134 12.17 8.55 -29.51
N LEU A 135 11.45 9.64 -29.23
CA LEU A 135 10.13 9.56 -28.57
C LEU A 135 9.12 8.74 -29.39
N GLU A 136 9.07 8.95 -30.71
CA GLU A 136 8.15 8.21 -31.59
C GLU A 136 8.46 6.71 -31.59
N THR A 137 9.74 6.35 -31.69
CA THR A 137 10.20 4.95 -31.65
C THR A 137 9.88 4.32 -30.29
N LEU A 138 10.14 5.03 -29.19
CA LEU A 138 9.83 4.57 -27.84
C LEU A 138 8.34 4.25 -27.68
N LEU A 139 7.46 5.14 -28.17
CA LEU A 139 6.01 4.94 -28.08
C LEU A 139 5.54 3.79 -29.00
N ALA A 140 6.10 3.69 -30.21
CA ALA A 140 5.78 2.62 -31.15
C ALA A 140 6.18 1.23 -30.60
N ASP A 141 7.40 1.09 -30.08
CA ASP A 141 7.92 -0.16 -29.51
C ASP A 141 7.12 -0.60 -28.27
N ASN A 142 6.52 0.35 -27.55
CA ASN A 142 5.77 0.11 -26.33
C ASN A 142 4.25 0.29 -26.49
N LEU A 143 3.73 0.35 -27.73
CA LEU A 143 2.30 0.54 -27.97
C LEU A 143 1.44 -0.51 -27.27
N TRP A 144 1.89 -1.77 -27.28
CA TRP A 144 1.20 -2.87 -26.61
C TRP A 144 1.07 -2.67 -25.09
N LEU A 145 2.04 -1.99 -24.45
CA LEU A 145 2.02 -1.71 -23.03
C LEU A 145 1.08 -0.55 -22.71
N ILE A 146 1.00 0.44 -23.62
CA ILE A 146 0.01 1.52 -23.55
C ILE A 146 -1.41 0.96 -23.69
N GLU A 147 -1.66 0.09 -24.67
CA GLU A 147 -2.95 -0.58 -24.87
C GLU A 147 -3.34 -1.43 -23.64
N ARG A 148 -2.37 -2.16 -23.07
CA ARG A 148 -2.59 -2.92 -21.83
C ARG A 148 -2.95 -2.02 -20.65
N TYR A 149 -2.32 -0.84 -20.55
CA TYR A 149 -2.68 0.12 -19.52
C TYR A 149 -4.08 0.70 -19.75
N GLN A 150 -4.47 0.98 -20.99
CA GLN A 150 -5.84 1.38 -21.31
C GLN A 150 -6.87 0.30 -20.94
N GLN A 151 -6.55 -0.98 -21.12
CA GLN A 151 -7.38 -2.09 -20.64
C GLN A 151 -7.48 -2.12 -19.11
N LEU A 152 -6.41 -1.79 -18.38
CA LEU A 152 -6.46 -1.63 -16.94
C LEU A 152 -7.39 -0.47 -16.54
N LEU A 153 -7.30 0.68 -17.22
CA LEU A 153 -8.16 1.83 -16.97
C LEU A 153 -9.65 1.54 -17.23
N SER A 154 -9.96 0.60 -18.13
CA SER A 154 -11.35 0.19 -18.40
C SER A 154 -11.90 -0.83 -17.40
N THR A 155 -11.09 -1.31 -16.46
CA THR A 155 -11.60 -2.15 -15.37
C THR A 155 -12.52 -1.32 -14.48
N GLY A 156 -13.74 -1.82 -14.25
CA GLY A 156 -14.80 -1.04 -13.61
C GLY A 156 -14.67 -0.92 -12.09
N ASN A 157 -13.85 -1.75 -11.45
CA ASN A 157 -13.74 -1.85 -10.00
C ASN A 157 -12.30 -2.06 -9.55
N TRP A 158 -11.99 -1.63 -8.33
CA TRP A 158 -10.77 -2.04 -7.62
C TRP A 158 -11.15 -2.55 -6.24
N HIS A 159 -10.94 -3.83 -6.00
CA HIS A 159 -11.01 -4.42 -4.67
C HIS A 159 -9.82 -5.35 -4.53
N ASP A 160 -8.88 -5.01 -3.66
CA ASP A 160 -7.77 -5.88 -3.32
C ASP A 160 -8.13 -6.80 -2.15
N ARG A 161 -7.38 -7.88 -2.04
CA ARG A 161 -7.49 -8.80 -0.91
C ARG A 161 -6.96 -8.14 0.36
N THR A 162 -7.57 -8.47 1.49
CA THR A 162 -7.14 -8.01 2.81
C THR A 162 -6.03 -8.88 3.42
N PRO A 163 -5.97 -10.23 3.24
CA PRO A 163 -4.82 -11.01 3.66
C PRO A 163 -3.68 -10.81 2.66
N TYR A 164 -2.51 -10.42 3.13
CA TYR A 164 -1.32 -10.30 2.29
C TYR A 164 -0.26 -11.30 2.76
N ASN A 165 0.49 -11.86 1.81
CA ASN A 165 1.64 -12.71 2.07
C ASN A 165 2.92 -11.95 1.67
N VAL A 166 3.88 -11.84 2.59
CA VAL A 166 5.12 -11.05 2.39
C VAL A 166 6.07 -11.59 1.33
N TYR A 167 6.01 -12.88 1.06
CA TYR A 167 6.89 -13.59 0.14
C TYR A 167 6.24 -13.84 -1.22
N ALA A 168 4.94 -13.63 -1.33
CA ALA A 168 4.19 -13.90 -2.54
C ALA A 168 4.25 -12.72 -3.52
N TYR A 169 3.91 -13.04 -4.78
CA TYR A 169 4.00 -12.12 -5.90
C TYR A 169 3.23 -10.82 -5.64
N HIS A 170 3.95 -9.70 -5.69
CA HIS A 170 3.40 -8.37 -5.52
C HIS A 170 2.95 -7.80 -6.86
N ILE A 171 1.94 -6.92 -6.84
CA ILE A 171 1.56 -6.13 -8.01
C ILE A 171 2.82 -5.46 -8.59
N PRO A 172 3.09 -5.58 -9.89
CA PRO A 172 4.27 -5.01 -10.54
C PRO A 172 4.10 -3.50 -10.75
N PHE A 173 3.89 -2.74 -9.67
CA PHE A 173 3.59 -1.30 -9.71
C PHE A 173 4.60 -0.52 -10.53
N ARG A 174 5.89 -0.86 -10.47
CA ARG A 174 6.91 -0.20 -11.29
C ARG A 174 6.56 -0.27 -12.79
N LYS A 175 6.11 -1.42 -13.30
CA LYS A 175 5.73 -1.58 -14.71
C LYS A 175 4.41 -0.89 -15.03
N ILE A 176 3.43 -0.95 -14.12
CA ILE A 176 2.14 -0.25 -14.27
C ILE A 176 2.36 1.27 -14.35
N LEU A 177 3.19 1.82 -13.46
CA LEU A 177 3.51 3.25 -13.43
C LEU A 177 4.34 3.70 -14.65
N ILE A 178 5.21 2.84 -15.19
CA ILE A 178 5.86 3.10 -16.48
C ILE A 178 4.82 3.13 -17.60
N ALA A 179 3.89 2.17 -17.62
CA ALA A 179 2.83 2.11 -18.62
C ALA A 179 1.89 3.32 -18.57
N GLN A 180 1.53 3.78 -17.36
CA GLN A 180 0.79 5.04 -17.16
C GLN A 180 1.52 6.21 -17.81
N LYS A 181 2.81 6.36 -17.52
CA LYS A 181 3.59 7.49 -18.05
C LYS A 181 3.76 7.42 -19.56
N LEU A 182 3.92 6.23 -20.14
CA LEU A 182 3.90 6.02 -21.58
C LEU A 182 2.54 6.38 -22.19
N TYR A 183 1.44 6.02 -21.52
CA TYR A 183 0.09 6.39 -21.92
C TYR A 183 -0.08 7.93 -21.92
N LEU A 184 0.34 8.62 -20.86
CA LEU A 184 0.29 10.08 -20.79
C LEU A 184 1.20 10.74 -21.85
N LEU A 185 2.41 10.22 -22.06
CA LEU A 185 3.28 10.67 -23.14
C LEU A 185 2.69 10.44 -24.54
N ASN A 186 1.97 9.34 -24.71
CA ASN A 186 1.28 9.07 -25.96
C ASN A 186 0.16 10.09 -26.21
N ILE A 187 -0.58 10.52 -25.18
CA ILE A 187 -1.54 11.63 -25.29
C ILE A 187 -0.81 12.93 -25.69
N TYR A 188 0.32 13.24 -25.04
CA TYR A 188 1.12 14.42 -25.38
C TYR A 188 1.61 14.41 -26.84
N HIS A 189 2.08 13.26 -27.31
CA HIS A 189 2.59 13.08 -28.67
C HIS A 189 1.47 13.12 -29.71
N GLN A 190 0.33 12.47 -29.43
CA GLN A 190 -0.84 12.47 -30.31
C GLN A 190 -1.68 13.75 -30.20
N GLY A 191 -1.28 14.73 -29.37
CA GLY A 191 -2.08 15.93 -29.09
C GLY A 191 -2.50 16.73 -30.32
N ASP A 192 -1.75 16.66 -31.43
CA ASP A 192 -2.12 17.31 -32.69
C ASP A 192 -3.29 16.63 -33.41
N LYS A 193 -3.48 15.33 -33.16
CA LYS A 193 -4.52 14.48 -33.75
C LYS A 193 -5.78 14.41 -32.88
N LEU A 194 -5.67 14.76 -31.60
CA LEU A 194 -6.76 14.68 -30.62
C LEU A 194 -7.49 16.03 -30.49
N GLN A 195 -8.79 15.94 -30.27
CA GLN A 195 -9.61 17.10 -29.89
C GLN A 195 -9.42 17.41 -28.39
N ALA A 196 -9.75 18.66 -28.01
CA ALA A 196 -9.62 19.13 -26.63
C ALA A 196 -10.38 18.25 -25.63
N ASP A 197 -11.65 17.94 -25.93
CA ASP A 197 -12.53 17.10 -25.13
C ASP A 197 -11.96 15.69 -24.92
N GLN A 198 -11.38 15.10 -25.97
CA GLN A 198 -10.74 13.79 -25.91
C GLN A 198 -9.53 13.78 -24.97
N ILE A 199 -8.67 14.81 -25.06
CA ILE A 199 -7.51 14.96 -24.17
C ILE A 199 -7.98 15.05 -22.71
N LEU A 200 -8.97 15.91 -22.43
CA LEU A 200 -9.52 16.08 -21.09
C LEU A 200 -10.16 14.79 -20.55
N GLN A 201 -10.88 14.06 -21.40
CA GLN A 201 -11.49 12.78 -21.04
C GLN A 201 -10.43 11.73 -20.69
N LEU A 202 -9.36 11.60 -21.49
CA LEU A 202 -8.29 10.63 -21.26
C LEU A 202 -7.54 10.89 -19.94
N LEU A 203 -7.26 12.16 -19.63
CA LEU A 203 -6.68 12.56 -18.33
C LEU A 203 -7.63 12.31 -17.16
N ASN A 204 -8.93 12.59 -17.37
CA ASN A 204 -9.93 12.38 -16.35
C ASN A 204 -10.11 10.89 -16.02
N THR A 205 -10.12 10.01 -17.03
CA THR A 205 -10.21 8.56 -16.83
C THR A 205 -9.02 8.03 -16.01
N ASP A 206 -7.79 8.47 -16.33
CA ASP A 206 -6.59 8.08 -15.58
C ASP A 206 -6.66 8.51 -14.10
N MET A 207 -7.05 9.77 -13.86
CA MET A 207 -7.20 10.31 -12.51
C MET A 207 -8.28 9.54 -11.71
N LEU A 208 -9.45 9.31 -12.28
CA LEU A 208 -10.54 8.60 -11.62
C LEU A 208 -10.21 7.14 -11.31
N PHE A 209 -9.46 6.47 -12.20
CA PHE A 209 -8.96 5.13 -11.93
C PHE A 209 -8.10 5.13 -10.67
N TRP A 210 -7.07 5.98 -10.58
CA TRP A 210 -6.19 6.00 -9.41
C TRP A 210 -6.85 6.52 -8.13
N GLN A 211 -7.84 7.40 -8.23
CA GLN A 211 -8.69 7.77 -7.09
C GLN A 211 -9.49 6.56 -6.59
N THR A 212 -10.02 5.73 -7.49
CA THR A 212 -10.71 4.47 -7.16
C THR A 212 -9.76 3.48 -6.49
N VAL A 213 -8.54 3.30 -7.03
CA VAL A 213 -7.50 2.46 -6.42
C VAL A 213 -7.19 2.94 -5.00
N SER A 214 -6.92 4.23 -4.83
CA SER A 214 -6.61 4.81 -3.53
C SER A 214 -7.75 4.65 -2.53
N SER A 215 -9.00 4.83 -2.97
CA SER A 215 -10.16 4.77 -2.08
C SER A 215 -10.47 3.37 -1.57
N ASN A 216 -10.22 2.35 -2.39
CA ASN A 216 -10.67 0.98 -2.11
C ASN A 216 -9.56 0.00 -1.70
N THR A 217 -8.31 0.46 -1.64
CA THR A 217 -7.17 -0.41 -1.29
C THR A 217 -7.04 -0.65 0.22
N TYR A 218 -6.80 -1.91 0.58
CA TYR A 218 -6.41 -2.35 1.92
C TYR A 218 -4.90 -2.44 2.11
N GLN A 219 -4.11 -2.34 1.03
CA GLN A 219 -2.66 -2.40 1.10
C GLN A 219 -1.98 -1.02 1.07
N LEU A 220 -1.03 -0.80 1.99
CA LEU A 220 -0.27 0.45 2.08
C LEU A 220 0.55 0.73 0.80
N ILE A 221 1.19 -0.30 0.23
CA ILE A 221 2.01 -0.15 -0.98
C ILE A 221 1.16 0.28 -2.20
N THR A 222 -0.04 -0.27 -2.32
CA THR A 222 -1.01 0.13 -3.36
C THR A 222 -1.47 1.57 -3.15
N LYS A 223 -1.77 1.95 -1.90
CA LYS A 223 -2.13 3.33 -1.54
C LYS A 223 -1.03 4.34 -1.90
N MET A 224 0.24 3.98 -1.67
CA MET A 224 1.39 4.81 -2.04
C MET A 224 1.60 4.88 -3.56
N SER A 225 1.38 3.76 -4.24
CA SER A 225 1.50 3.70 -5.70
C SER A 225 0.41 4.53 -6.39
N SER A 226 -0.83 4.51 -5.88
CA SER A 226 -1.91 5.35 -6.40
C SER A 226 -1.68 6.83 -6.15
N ALA A 227 -1.12 7.21 -4.99
CA ALA A 227 -0.75 8.60 -4.72
C ALA A 227 0.31 9.11 -5.72
N TYR A 228 1.33 8.30 -5.99
CA TYR A 228 2.35 8.62 -6.99
C TYR A 228 1.78 8.71 -8.41
N ALA A 229 0.83 7.84 -8.75
CA ALA A 229 0.17 7.86 -10.03
C ALA A 229 -0.69 9.12 -10.21
N ILE A 230 -1.47 9.51 -9.20
CA ILE A 230 -2.26 10.76 -9.18
C ILE A 230 -1.35 11.98 -9.37
N GLU A 231 -0.22 12.04 -8.65
CA GLU A 231 0.79 13.08 -8.81
C GLU A 231 1.33 13.13 -10.25
N SER A 232 1.64 11.97 -10.83
CA SER A 232 2.11 11.86 -12.22
C SER A 232 1.05 12.33 -13.23
N THR A 233 -0.23 11.98 -13.02
CA THR A 233 -1.35 12.45 -13.85
C THR A 233 -1.47 13.97 -13.81
N MET A 234 -1.31 14.59 -12.64
CA MET A 234 -1.36 16.04 -12.49
C MET A 234 -0.17 16.72 -13.19
N GLN A 235 1.05 16.24 -12.96
CA GLN A 235 2.26 16.84 -13.54
C GLN A 235 2.30 16.71 -15.07
N LEU A 236 2.20 15.47 -15.59
CA LEU A 236 2.22 15.25 -17.04
C LEU A 236 0.95 15.77 -17.71
N GLY A 237 -0.18 15.75 -17.00
CA GLY A 237 -1.42 16.35 -17.46
C GLY A 237 -1.32 17.86 -17.64
N GLU A 238 -0.63 18.58 -16.75
CA GLU A 238 -0.39 20.02 -16.89
C GLU A 238 0.37 20.33 -18.19
N LEU A 239 1.39 19.53 -18.48
CA LEU A 239 2.18 19.63 -19.71
C LEU A 239 1.32 19.38 -20.95
N ILE A 240 0.48 18.34 -20.92
CA ILE A 240 -0.44 17.98 -22.00
C ILE A 240 -1.45 19.12 -22.27
N VAL A 241 -2.11 19.62 -21.22
CA VAL A 241 -3.11 20.69 -21.33
C VAL A 241 -2.48 21.99 -21.81
N SER A 242 -1.30 22.35 -21.28
CA SER A 242 -0.58 23.56 -21.67
C SER A 242 -0.24 23.55 -23.16
N LYS A 243 0.30 22.44 -23.68
CA LYS A 243 0.60 22.29 -25.11
C LYS A 243 -0.66 22.35 -25.97
N ALA A 244 -1.74 21.69 -25.53
CA ALA A 244 -3.01 21.70 -26.27
C ALA A 244 -3.62 23.11 -26.38
N ALA A 245 -3.58 23.89 -25.30
CA ALA A 245 -4.08 25.27 -25.29
C ALA A 245 -3.33 26.18 -26.27
N ILE A 246 -1.99 26.10 -26.29
CA ILE A 246 -1.15 26.86 -27.23
C ILE A 246 -1.50 26.49 -28.69
N ARG A 247 -1.58 25.18 -28.98
CA ARG A 247 -1.86 24.67 -30.33
C ARG A 247 -3.22 25.13 -30.85
N LEU A 248 -4.25 25.04 -30.02
CA LEU A 248 -5.63 25.36 -30.42
C LEU A 248 -5.87 26.88 -30.53
N ASN A 249 -4.88 27.71 -30.16
CA ASN A 249 -5.00 29.16 -30.07
C ASN A 249 -6.26 29.59 -29.31
N ASN A 250 -6.64 28.78 -28.32
CA ASN A 250 -7.80 28.96 -27.47
C ASN A 250 -7.42 28.46 -26.08
N PRO A 251 -7.54 29.27 -25.02
CA PRO A 251 -7.39 28.77 -23.66
C PRO A 251 -8.32 27.56 -23.50
N MET A 252 -7.80 26.45 -22.99
CA MET A 252 -8.61 25.30 -22.63
C MET A 252 -9.55 25.71 -21.50
N THR A 253 -10.72 26.26 -21.84
CA THR A 253 -11.70 26.80 -20.87
C THR A 253 -12.22 25.74 -19.91
N GLU A 254 -12.03 24.47 -20.26
CA GLU A 254 -12.38 23.32 -19.45
C GLU A 254 -11.13 22.53 -19.04
N LEU A 255 -11.13 22.06 -17.80
CA LEU A 255 -10.13 21.16 -17.23
C LEU A 255 -10.73 19.76 -17.02
N PRO A 256 -9.92 18.71 -16.80
CA PRO A 256 -10.45 17.40 -16.44
C PRO A 256 -11.38 17.53 -15.22
N LYS A 257 -12.60 16.97 -15.29
CA LYS A 257 -13.64 17.15 -14.27
C LYS A 257 -13.15 16.78 -12.86
N SER A 258 -12.38 15.70 -12.76
CA SER A 258 -11.77 15.22 -11.51
C SER A 258 -10.76 16.18 -10.89
N TRP A 259 -10.22 17.14 -11.64
CA TRP A 259 -9.30 18.15 -11.12
C TRP A 259 -10.03 19.38 -10.57
N GLN A 260 -11.24 19.65 -11.09
CA GLN A 260 -12.03 20.83 -10.72
C GLN A 260 -12.63 20.73 -9.31
N HIS A 261 -12.75 19.51 -8.78
CA HIS A 261 -13.29 19.26 -7.45
C HIS A 261 -12.19 18.79 -6.48
N PRO A 262 -12.35 19.04 -5.16
CA PRO A 262 -11.47 18.47 -4.15
C PRO A 262 -11.39 16.95 -4.27
N LEU A 263 -10.23 16.38 -3.94
CA LEU A 263 -10.09 14.93 -3.85
C LEU A 263 -11.11 14.35 -2.86
N PRO A 264 -11.84 13.27 -3.19
CA PRO A 264 -12.76 12.63 -2.26
C PRO A 264 -12.06 12.22 -0.96
N ALA A 265 -12.72 12.36 0.18
CA ALA A 265 -12.15 11.99 1.49
C ALA A 265 -11.66 10.53 1.56
N ALA A 266 -12.30 9.61 0.82
CA ALA A 266 -11.86 8.23 0.73
C ALA A 266 -10.49 8.07 0.06
N VAL A 267 -10.14 8.95 -0.90
CA VAL A 267 -8.83 8.96 -1.56
C VAL A 267 -7.72 9.24 -0.54
N THR A 268 -7.96 10.14 0.40
CA THR A 268 -6.96 10.56 1.41
C THR A 268 -7.01 9.74 2.71
N SER A 269 -8.14 9.09 3.01
CA SER A 269 -8.29 8.27 4.22
C SER A 269 -7.39 7.03 4.22
N PHE A 270 -6.90 6.66 5.41
CA PHE A 270 -6.13 5.44 5.65
C PHE A 270 -6.95 4.31 6.26
N ASP A 271 -8.28 4.45 6.40
CA ASP A 271 -9.08 3.49 7.17
C ASP A 271 -9.02 2.07 6.59
N ASN A 272 -9.12 1.91 5.27
CA ASN A 272 -8.96 0.60 4.61
C ASN A 272 -7.54 0.07 4.75
N ALA A 273 -6.50 0.91 4.56
CA ALA A 273 -5.11 0.51 4.73
C ALA A 273 -4.81 0.06 6.18
N LYS A 274 -5.37 0.74 7.17
CA LYS A 274 -5.30 0.34 8.59
C LYS A 274 -6.01 -0.99 8.81
N LEU A 275 -7.16 -1.21 8.18
CA LEU A 275 -7.86 -2.49 8.29
C LEU A 275 -7.05 -3.65 7.70
N GLY A 276 -6.43 -3.45 6.53
CA GLY A 276 -5.55 -4.44 5.91
C GLY A 276 -4.32 -4.73 6.77
N GLU A 277 -3.66 -3.69 7.28
CA GLU A 277 -2.52 -3.83 8.21
C GLU A 277 -2.91 -4.60 9.48
N TRP A 278 -4.08 -4.29 10.06
CA TRP A 278 -4.63 -5.04 11.19
C TRP A 278 -4.83 -6.52 10.87
N ASN A 279 -5.42 -6.83 9.72
CA ASN A 279 -5.67 -8.21 9.30
C ASN A 279 -4.35 -8.98 9.09
N TYR A 280 -3.41 -8.34 8.40
CA TYR A 280 -2.09 -8.88 8.13
C TYR A 280 -1.32 -9.22 9.41
N ALA A 281 -1.25 -8.28 10.37
CA ALA A 281 -0.57 -8.52 11.63
C ALA A 281 -1.19 -9.69 12.42
N ASN A 282 -2.52 -9.78 12.46
CA ASN A 282 -3.21 -10.89 13.11
C ASN A 282 -2.96 -12.23 12.41
N GLY A 283 -2.87 -12.23 11.09
CA GLY A 283 -2.46 -13.41 10.33
C GLY A 283 -1.06 -13.88 10.70
N ILE A 284 -0.10 -12.96 10.85
CA ILE A 284 1.25 -13.29 11.33
C ILE A 284 1.22 -13.85 12.75
N TYR A 285 0.48 -13.23 13.67
CA TYR A 285 0.39 -13.71 15.04
C TYR A 285 -0.23 -15.11 15.08
N ALA A 286 -1.27 -15.37 14.29
CA ALA A 286 -1.84 -16.70 14.15
C ALA A 286 -0.78 -17.71 13.68
N THR A 287 0.01 -17.39 12.64
CA THR A 287 1.06 -18.29 12.13
C THR A 287 2.20 -18.53 13.13
N LEU A 288 2.55 -17.54 13.96
CA LEU A 288 3.63 -17.67 14.95
C LEU A 288 3.24 -18.57 16.13
N PHE A 289 1.96 -18.61 16.49
CA PHE A 289 1.48 -19.28 17.69
C PHE A 289 0.64 -20.54 17.41
N ASN A 290 0.15 -20.70 16.19
CA ASN A 290 -0.48 -21.92 15.70
C ASN A 290 0.47 -22.62 14.73
N ASP A 291 0.67 -23.93 14.90
CA ASP A 291 1.47 -24.74 14.00
C ASP A 291 0.76 -24.94 12.65
N GLU A 292 0.72 -23.87 11.85
CA GLU A 292 0.15 -23.87 10.49
C GLU A 292 1.17 -24.29 9.44
N SER A 293 2.40 -24.62 9.85
CA SER A 293 3.50 -24.97 8.95
C SER A 293 3.36 -26.36 8.30
N GLY A 294 2.43 -27.18 8.80
CA GLY A 294 2.24 -28.57 8.38
C GLY A 294 3.42 -29.49 8.67
N LYS A 295 4.47 -28.99 9.35
CA LYS A 295 5.66 -29.75 9.73
C LYS A 295 5.59 -30.05 11.23
N PRO A 296 5.77 -31.32 11.65
CA PRO A 296 5.76 -31.64 13.07
C PRO A 296 6.91 -30.92 13.77
N LEU A 297 6.57 -30.09 14.76
CA LEU A 297 7.54 -29.47 15.66
C LEU A 297 8.40 -30.52 16.35
N SER A 298 9.69 -30.23 16.50
CA SER A 298 10.58 -31.02 17.37
C SER A 298 10.10 -31.00 18.81
N VAL A 299 10.49 -32.01 19.61
CA VAL A 299 10.12 -32.08 21.03
C VAL A 299 10.53 -30.82 21.80
N THR A 300 11.69 -30.26 21.47
CA THR A 300 12.18 -29.01 22.07
C THR A 300 11.31 -27.81 21.73
N GLU A 301 10.84 -27.71 20.48
CA GLU A 301 9.93 -26.65 20.05
C GLU A 301 8.56 -26.80 20.71
N GLN A 302 8.03 -28.03 20.82
CA GLN A 302 6.76 -28.28 21.51
C GLN A 302 6.81 -27.84 22.98
N VAL A 303 7.89 -28.18 23.69
CA VAL A 303 8.09 -27.76 25.09
C VAL A 303 8.21 -26.24 25.19
N LEU A 304 8.97 -25.60 24.30
CA LEU A 304 9.13 -24.15 24.29
C LEU A 304 7.78 -23.46 24.02
N THR A 305 7.05 -23.90 22.99
CA THR A 305 5.72 -23.38 22.64
C THR A 305 4.75 -23.53 23.81
N TRP A 306 4.76 -24.68 24.50
CA TRP A 306 3.94 -24.89 25.70
C TRP A 306 4.30 -23.94 26.84
N LEU A 307 5.59 -23.65 27.05
CA LEU A 307 6.05 -22.70 28.07
C LEU A 307 5.69 -21.24 27.76
N ILE A 308 5.71 -20.84 26.49
CA ILE A 308 5.46 -19.45 26.10
C ILE A 308 3.99 -19.16 25.78
N SER A 309 3.22 -20.15 25.36
CA SER A 309 1.82 -19.98 24.93
C SER A 309 0.93 -19.29 25.98
N PRO A 310 1.03 -19.60 27.30
CA PRO A 310 0.27 -18.89 28.31
C PRO A 310 0.59 -17.39 28.37
N LEU A 311 1.81 -16.99 28.00
CA LEU A 311 2.30 -15.60 28.09
C LEU A 311 1.92 -14.73 26.88
N VAL A 312 1.19 -15.30 25.92
CA VAL A 312 0.68 -14.64 24.72
C VAL A 312 -0.84 -14.72 24.72
N LYS A 313 -1.48 -13.59 24.38
CA LYS A 313 -2.94 -13.44 24.28
C LYS A 313 -3.30 -12.82 22.94
N PRO A 314 -3.54 -13.66 21.90
CA PRO A 314 -3.79 -13.20 20.54
C PRO A 314 -4.97 -12.21 20.46
N GLN A 315 -6.03 -12.39 21.25
CA GLN A 315 -7.19 -11.51 21.18
C GLN A 315 -6.94 -10.15 21.86
N ASP A 316 -6.23 -10.10 22.98
CA ASP A 316 -5.73 -8.84 23.54
C ASP A 316 -4.77 -8.13 22.57
N MET A 317 -3.90 -8.87 21.86
CA MET A 317 -3.05 -8.29 20.82
C MET A 317 -3.89 -7.67 19.69
N ALA A 318 -4.87 -8.41 19.16
CA ALA A 318 -5.75 -7.93 18.09
C ALA A 318 -6.56 -6.70 18.51
N ASN A 319 -7.05 -6.69 19.76
CA ASN A 319 -7.78 -5.55 20.34
C ASN A 319 -6.87 -4.32 20.46
N ARG A 320 -5.68 -4.47 21.05
CA ARG A 320 -4.72 -3.37 21.23
C ARG A 320 -4.24 -2.82 19.90
N TYR A 321 -3.92 -3.70 18.95
CA TYR A 321 -3.41 -3.28 17.66
C TYR A 321 -4.45 -2.46 16.87
N ALA A 322 -5.72 -2.85 16.95
CA ALA A 322 -6.82 -2.06 16.36
C ALA A 322 -6.97 -0.65 16.98
N LEU A 323 -6.59 -0.48 18.24
CA LEU A 323 -6.56 0.83 18.90
C LEU A 323 -5.28 1.61 18.54
N MET A 324 -4.14 0.93 18.46
CA MET A 324 -2.84 1.52 18.08
C MET A 324 -2.88 2.13 16.69
N LEU A 325 -3.49 1.44 15.71
CA LEU A 325 -3.67 1.96 14.34
C LEU A 325 -4.57 3.19 14.26
N GLN A 326 -5.32 3.49 15.32
CA GLN A 326 -6.13 4.70 15.44
C GLN A 326 -5.51 5.75 16.38
N ASN A 327 -4.27 5.55 16.82
CA ASN A 327 -3.58 6.39 17.79
C ASN A 327 -4.35 6.54 19.12
N GLN A 328 -5.07 5.49 19.54
CA GLN A 328 -5.89 5.47 20.75
C GLN A 328 -5.26 4.70 21.92
N VAL A 329 -3.99 4.31 21.79
CA VAL A 329 -3.24 3.61 22.84
C VAL A 329 -2.06 4.46 23.27
N ASN A 330 -1.88 4.61 24.58
CA ASN A 330 -0.66 5.18 25.12
C ASN A 330 0.48 4.13 25.01
N MET A 331 1.53 4.50 24.27
CA MET A 331 2.72 3.67 24.03
C MET A 331 3.89 4.00 24.97
N ASP A 332 3.71 4.89 25.96
CA ASP A 332 4.75 5.30 26.90
C ASP A 332 5.37 4.09 27.62
N HIS A 333 4.55 3.06 27.94
CA HIS A 333 5.02 1.81 28.56
C HIS A 333 5.98 1.00 27.69
N CYS A 334 6.01 1.21 26.38
CA CYS A 334 6.96 0.56 25.47
C CYS A 334 8.36 1.18 25.52
N GLN A 335 8.47 2.42 26.01
CA GLN A 335 9.72 3.17 26.12
C GLN A 335 10.13 3.43 27.59
N ALA A 336 9.23 3.11 28.53
CA ALA A 336 9.47 3.28 29.95
C ALA A 336 10.51 2.28 30.49
N GLY A 337 11.33 2.75 31.43
CA GLY A 337 12.21 1.88 32.22
C GLY A 337 11.44 0.98 33.19
N LEU A 338 12.18 0.25 34.03
CA LEU A 338 11.60 -0.61 35.07
C LEU A 338 10.87 0.24 36.13
N SER A 339 9.53 0.25 36.06
CA SER A 339 8.63 0.83 37.08
C SER A 339 7.56 -0.17 37.48
N LEU A 340 6.92 0.03 38.64
CA LEU A 340 5.80 -0.81 39.07
C LEU A 340 4.65 -0.79 38.06
N ASP A 341 4.38 0.37 37.46
CA ASP A 341 3.34 0.50 36.41
C ASP A 341 3.71 -0.29 35.16
N THR A 342 4.98 -0.30 34.76
CA THR A 342 5.47 -1.09 33.63
C THR A 342 5.36 -2.59 33.93
N VAL A 343 5.73 -3.02 35.14
CA VAL A 343 5.56 -4.42 35.57
C VAL A 343 4.09 -4.83 35.57
N ALA A 344 3.20 -3.99 36.11
CA ALA A 344 1.76 -4.23 36.11
C ALA A 344 1.19 -4.28 34.67
N PHE A 345 1.67 -3.39 33.79
CA PHE A 345 1.30 -3.39 32.38
C PHE A 345 1.68 -4.70 31.69
N PHE A 346 2.88 -5.23 31.92
CA PHE A 346 3.34 -6.48 31.29
C PHE A 346 2.85 -7.75 32.01
N ALA A 347 2.23 -7.67 33.20
CA ALA A 347 1.76 -8.86 33.93
C ALA A 347 0.74 -9.71 33.13
N TYR A 348 -0.14 -9.06 32.37
CA TYR A 348 -1.06 -9.70 31.43
C TYR A 348 -0.55 -9.55 30.00
N ASN A 349 -0.53 -10.63 29.22
CA ASN A 349 -0.01 -10.72 27.87
C ASN A 349 1.41 -10.14 27.69
N PRO A 350 2.40 -10.53 28.53
CA PRO A 350 3.74 -9.94 28.49
C PRO A 350 4.38 -10.04 27.11
N LEU A 351 4.40 -11.24 26.52
CA LEU A 351 5.06 -11.47 25.25
C LEU A 351 4.33 -10.79 24.09
N GLY A 352 2.99 -10.82 24.08
CA GLY A 352 2.21 -10.14 23.05
C GLY A 352 2.37 -8.61 23.10
N LYS A 353 2.42 -8.02 24.30
CA LYS A 353 2.71 -6.59 24.46
C LYS A 353 4.12 -6.24 24.04
N MET A 354 5.12 -7.07 24.35
CA MET A 354 6.50 -6.86 23.89
C MET A 354 6.58 -6.87 22.36
N MET A 355 5.90 -7.81 21.70
CA MET A 355 5.83 -7.85 20.23
C MET A 355 5.22 -6.56 19.67
N LEU A 356 4.08 -6.11 20.20
CA LEU A 356 3.46 -4.86 19.80
C LEU A 356 4.34 -3.63 20.07
N CYS A 357 5.13 -3.62 21.14
CA CYS A 357 6.06 -2.53 21.41
C CYS A 357 7.24 -2.48 20.41
N SER A 358 7.62 -3.61 19.82
CA SER A 358 8.79 -3.72 18.95
C SER A 358 8.51 -3.49 17.45
N GLY A 359 7.25 -3.57 17.02
CA GLY A 359 6.95 -3.89 15.62
C GLY A 359 5.91 -3.02 14.91
N ILE A 360 5.54 -1.84 15.43
CA ILE A 360 4.48 -1.02 14.81
C ILE A 360 5.08 0.07 13.94
N PRO A 361 5.08 -0.06 12.61
CA PRO A 361 5.47 1.03 11.74
C PRO A 361 4.47 2.18 11.87
N SER A 362 4.98 3.41 12.00
CA SER A 362 4.12 4.59 12.00
C SER A 362 3.56 4.82 10.60
N LEU A 363 2.23 4.95 10.49
CA LEU A 363 1.56 5.32 9.24
C LEU A 363 1.63 6.83 8.95
N ALA A 364 2.07 7.65 9.92
CA ALA A 364 2.04 9.11 9.80
C ALA A 364 2.86 9.67 8.61
N PRO A 365 4.08 9.19 8.30
CA PRO A 365 4.81 9.67 7.13
C PRO A 365 4.09 9.40 5.80
N TYR A 366 3.41 8.26 5.70
CA TYR A 366 2.62 7.90 4.52
C TYR A 366 1.37 8.76 4.42
N GLN A 367 0.70 9.03 5.55
CA GLN A 367 -0.46 9.90 5.60
C GLN A 367 -0.13 11.34 5.17
N GLN A 368 0.96 11.90 5.67
CA GLN A 368 1.45 13.22 5.25
C GLN A 368 1.70 13.29 3.75
N ARG A 369 2.16 12.20 3.13
CA ARG A 369 2.37 12.16 1.67
C ARG A 369 1.05 12.26 0.89
N ILE A 370 0.00 11.54 1.32
CA ILE A 370 -1.29 11.58 0.62
C ILE A 370 -2.00 12.91 0.84
N GLU A 371 -1.91 13.48 2.04
CA GLU A 371 -2.52 14.77 2.36
C GLU A 371 -1.98 15.90 1.48
N LYS A 372 -0.73 15.78 0.99
CA LYS A 372 -0.14 16.73 0.03
C LYS A 372 -0.79 16.72 -1.36
N LEU A 373 -1.52 15.66 -1.74
CA LEU A 373 -2.12 15.58 -3.07
C LEU A 373 -3.13 16.70 -3.33
N GLU A 374 -3.89 17.10 -2.32
CA GLU A 374 -4.86 18.19 -2.46
C GLU A 374 -4.16 19.55 -2.64
N ALA A 375 -3.06 19.77 -1.92
CA ALA A 375 -2.23 20.96 -2.12
C ALA A 375 -1.61 21.00 -3.53
N LEU A 376 -1.18 19.85 -4.05
CA LEU A 376 -0.68 19.73 -5.43
C LEU A 376 -1.78 20.03 -6.46
N ARG A 377 -3.01 19.53 -6.25
CA ARG A 377 -4.17 19.82 -7.09
C ARG A 377 -4.50 21.32 -7.11
N LEU A 378 -4.55 21.97 -5.95
CA LEU A 378 -4.80 23.41 -5.85
C LEU A 378 -3.70 24.23 -6.55
N SER A 379 -2.43 23.82 -6.38
CA SER A 379 -1.29 24.45 -7.03
C SER A 379 -1.36 24.31 -8.56
N LEU A 380 -1.76 23.14 -9.06
CA LEU A 380 -2.01 22.89 -10.48
C LEU A 380 -3.08 23.82 -11.03
N LEU A 381 -4.24 23.93 -10.36
CA LEU A 381 -5.31 24.82 -10.80
C LEU A 381 -4.84 26.28 -10.87
N GLY A 382 -4.15 26.76 -9.83
CA GLY A 382 -3.62 28.12 -9.82
C GLY A 382 -2.64 28.41 -10.97
N ARG A 383 -1.80 27.43 -11.35
CA ARG A 383 -0.89 27.57 -12.50
C ARG A 383 -1.64 27.56 -13.83
N LEU A 384 -2.63 26.68 -14.00
CA LEU A 384 -3.40 26.60 -15.24
C LEU A 384 -4.28 27.83 -15.43
N GLU A 385 -4.98 28.30 -14.38
CA GLU A 385 -5.78 29.52 -14.41
C GLU A 385 -4.92 30.77 -14.64
N GLY A 386 -3.78 30.87 -13.96
CA GLY A 386 -2.82 31.96 -14.13
C GLY A 386 -2.21 32.01 -15.54
N LYS A 387 -1.96 30.86 -16.17
CA LYS A 387 -1.52 30.78 -17.57
C LYS A 387 -2.64 31.08 -18.56
N MET A 388 -3.87 30.64 -18.28
CA MET A 388 -5.03 30.92 -19.12
C MET A 388 -5.40 32.41 -19.12
N ALA A 389 -5.07 33.16 -18.06
CA ALA A 389 -5.30 34.60 -17.98
C ALA A 389 -4.26 35.46 -18.75
N VAL A 390 -3.13 34.90 -19.18
CA VAL A 390 -1.99 35.67 -19.74
C VAL A 390 -1.99 35.73 -21.29
N THR A 391 -3.01 35.23 -21.98
CA THR A 391 -3.18 35.41 -23.43
C THR A 391 -4.46 36.19 -23.71
N PRO A 392 -4.36 37.51 -23.99
CA PRO A 392 -4.05 37.94 -25.36
C PRO A 392 -3.24 39.26 -25.43
N GLU A 393 -1.93 39.23 -25.74
CA GLU A 393 -1.20 40.35 -26.38
C GLU A 393 0.31 40.10 -26.62
N VAL A 394 0.74 38.94 -27.15
CA VAL A 394 2.13 38.83 -27.64
C VAL A 394 2.25 37.95 -28.89
N ILE A 395 1.49 38.27 -29.94
CA ILE A 395 1.89 37.92 -31.33
C ILE A 395 1.51 39.09 -32.24
N ALA A 396 2.19 40.22 -32.08
CA ALA A 396 2.25 41.28 -33.08
C ALA A 396 3.53 42.11 -32.87
N THR A 397 4.69 41.50 -33.10
CA THR A 397 5.91 42.13 -33.66
C THR A 397 7.10 41.18 -33.55
N LYS A 398 7.38 40.46 -34.64
CA LYS A 398 8.70 40.44 -35.29
C LYS A 398 8.61 39.78 -36.65
#